data_AF-A0A5C9EEA4-F1
#
_entry.id   AF-A0A5C9EEA4-F1
#
_cell.length_a   1.000
_cell.length_b   1.000
_cell.length_c   1.000
_cell.angle_alpha   90.00
_cell.angle_beta   90.00
_cell.angle_gamma   90.00
#
_symmetry.space_group_name_H-M   'P 1'
#
loop_
_entity.id
_entity.type
_entity.pdbx_description
1 polymer ?
#
loop_
_entity_poly.entity_id
_entity_poly.type
_entity_poly.pdbx_seq_one_letter_code
_entity_poly.pdbx_strand_id
1 'polypeptide(L)' 'MSKRPGRGRGRGPGRGRQGGPYAAGPGGECVCPNCGKRVPHQAGVPCMQRKCPECGTRMVRGQ' A
#
# COMPACT_ATOMS: atom_id res chain seq x y z
N MET A 1 -49.89 -25.46 6.91
CA MET A 1 -49.50 -24.95 5.59
C MET A 1 -48.24 -24.12 5.70
N SER A 2 -47.24 -24.48 4.90
CA SER A 2 -45.85 -24.05 4.92
C SER A 2 -45.62 -22.62 4.40
N LYS A 3 -44.73 -21.87 5.04
CA LYS A 3 -43.79 -20.96 4.34
C LYS A 3 -42.65 -20.52 5.24
N ARG A 4 -41.56 -21.30 5.20
CA ARG A 4 -40.21 -20.83 5.55
C ARG A 4 -39.57 -20.34 4.25
N PRO A 5 -39.25 -19.06 4.09
CA PRO A 5 -38.21 -18.67 3.17
C PRO A 5 -36.87 -18.89 3.87
N GLY A 6 -36.26 -20.04 3.60
CA GLY A 6 -34.83 -20.20 3.76
C GLY A 6 -34.12 -19.37 2.69
N ARG A 7 -33.34 -18.37 3.12
CA ARG A 7 -32.30 -17.77 2.29
C ARG A 7 -31.12 -17.40 3.18
N GLY A 8 -30.33 -18.42 3.51
CA GLY A 8 -28.95 -18.18 3.91
C GLY A 8 -28.21 -17.52 2.76
N ARG A 9 -27.41 -16.50 3.06
CA ARG A 9 -26.05 -16.34 2.56
C ARG A 9 -25.37 -15.25 3.39
N GLY A 10 -24.49 -15.68 4.28
CA GLY A 10 -23.59 -14.79 4.99
C GLY A 10 -22.70 -14.02 4.02
N ARG A 11 -22.34 -12.81 4.46
CA ARG A 11 -21.28 -11.90 3.99
C ARG A 11 -21.56 -10.63 4.80
N GLY A 12 -21.20 -10.58 6.08
CA GLY A 12 -19.86 -10.19 6.51
C GLY A 12 -19.65 -8.70 6.17
N PRO A 13 -19.34 -7.79 7.13
CA PRO A 13 -19.14 -6.39 6.81
C PRO A 13 -18.04 -6.32 5.75
N GLY A 14 -18.40 -5.93 4.53
CA GLY A 14 -17.47 -5.72 3.45
C GLY A 14 -16.59 -4.54 3.81
N ARG A 15 -15.57 -4.78 4.63
CA ARG A 15 -14.31 -4.02 4.69
C ARG A 15 -13.65 -4.14 3.32
N GLY A 16 -14.30 -3.55 2.33
CA GLY A 16 -13.99 -3.66 0.92
C GLY A 16 -13.26 -2.44 0.40
N ARG A 17 -12.57 -1.69 1.27
CA ARG A 17 -11.40 -0.87 0.94
C ARG A 17 -10.42 -0.95 2.09
N GLN A 18 -10.08 -2.18 2.49
CA GLN A 18 -8.72 -2.41 2.94
C GLN A 18 -7.88 -2.00 1.75
N GLY A 19 -7.37 -0.78 1.78
CA GLY A 19 -6.25 -0.42 0.95
C GLY A 19 -5.18 -1.44 1.29
N GLY A 20 -5.04 -2.47 0.46
CA GLY A 20 -3.90 -3.35 0.56
C GLY A 20 -2.63 -2.50 0.42
N PRO A 21 -1.44 -3.08 0.61
CA PRO A 21 -0.17 -2.38 0.32
C PRO A 21 -0.05 -1.84 -1.13
N TYR A 22 -1.04 -2.13 -1.99
CA TYR A 22 -1.20 -1.59 -3.33
C TYR A 22 -2.08 -0.31 -3.42
N ALA A 23 -2.66 0.15 -2.32
CA ALA A 23 -3.47 1.38 -2.27
C ALA A 23 -2.66 2.65 -1.94
N ALA A 24 -1.34 2.53 -1.80
CA ALA A 24 -0.44 3.66 -2.01
C ALA A 24 -0.47 3.97 -3.51
N GLY A 25 -1.31 4.92 -3.90
CA GLY A 25 -1.44 5.39 -5.29
C GLY A 25 -0.11 5.85 -5.91
N PRO A 26 -0.12 6.57 -7.04
CA PRO A 26 1.11 7.12 -7.62
C PRO A 26 1.92 8.01 -6.66
N GLY A 27 1.34 8.40 -5.51
CA GLY A 27 2.06 8.86 -4.33
C GLY A 27 2.28 7.73 -3.33
N GLY A 28 3.52 7.26 -3.26
CA GLY A 28 4.06 6.53 -2.11
C GLY A 28 5.22 7.32 -1.51
N GLU A 29 5.88 6.75 -0.52
CA GLU A 29 7.16 7.26 -0.02
C GLU A 29 8.29 6.32 -0.43
N CYS A 30 9.44 6.88 -0.75
CA CYS A 30 10.67 6.11 -0.89
C CYS A 30 11.31 5.99 0.48
N VAL A 31 11.61 4.78 0.89
CA VAL A 31 12.25 4.45 2.17
C VAL A 31 13.67 3.99 1.91
N CYS A 32 14.62 4.46 2.70
CA CYS A 32 15.98 3.95 2.69
C CYS A 32 16.02 2.62 3.48
N PRO A 33 16.44 1.49 2.88
CA PRO A 33 16.51 0.22 3.58
C PRO A 33 17.68 0.15 4.59
N ASN A 34 18.65 1.07 4.50
CA ASN A 34 19.81 1.10 5.37
C ASN A 34 19.55 1.89 6.67
N CYS A 35 19.01 3.10 6.56
CA CYS A 35 18.77 3.99 7.72
C CYS A 35 17.29 4.25 8.04
N GLY A 36 16.35 3.79 7.20
CA GLY A 36 14.91 4.02 7.40
C GLY A 36 14.40 5.39 6.96
N LYS A 37 15.25 6.25 6.38
CA LYS A 37 14.85 7.59 5.90
C LYS A 37 13.72 7.52 4.89
N ARG A 38 12.64 8.27 5.13
CA ARG A 38 11.48 8.37 4.24
C ARG A 38 11.53 9.69 3.47
N VAL A 39 11.33 9.64 2.16
CA VAL A 39 11.20 10.81 1.30
C VAL A 39 9.98 10.67 0.39
N PRO A 40 9.35 11.77 -0.04
CA PRO A 40 8.26 11.71 -1.00
C PRO A 40 8.71 11.03 -2.30
N HIS A 41 7.93 10.07 -2.79
CA HIS A 41 8.15 9.53 -4.13
C HIS A 41 7.81 10.58 -5.18
N GLN A 42 8.68 10.75 -6.19
CA GLN A 42 8.39 11.61 -7.33
C GLN A 42 7.80 10.76 -8.46
N ALA A 43 6.61 11.13 -8.92
CA ALA A 43 5.98 10.48 -10.07
C ALA A 43 6.90 10.51 -11.30
N GLY A 44 7.03 9.39 -11.99
CA GLY A 44 7.94 9.23 -13.13
C GLY A 44 9.39 8.92 -12.77
N VAL A 45 9.79 9.00 -11.49
CA VAL A 45 11.15 8.66 -11.04
C VAL A 45 11.09 7.49 -10.05
N PRO A 46 11.54 6.28 -10.44
CA PRO A 46 11.60 5.13 -9.53
C PRO A 46 12.40 5.44 -8.26
N CYS A 47 11.93 4.99 -7.08
CA CYS A 47 12.66 5.17 -5.82
C CYS A 47 14.12 4.69 -5.90
N MET A 48 14.37 3.62 -6.65
CA MET A 48 15.70 3.03 -6.82
C MET A 48 16.69 3.92 -7.59
N GLN A 49 16.23 4.90 -8.36
CA GLN A 49 17.10 5.91 -8.99
C GLN A 49 17.54 7.00 -8.01
N ARG A 50 16.80 7.19 -6.90
CA ARG A 50 17.15 8.16 -5.87
C ARG A 50 18.12 7.55 -4.87
N LYS A 51 19.14 8.33 -4.50
CA LYS A 51 20.04 8.01 -3.39
C LYS A 51 19.52 8.66 -2.11
N CYS A 52 19.66 7.96 -0.99
CA CYS A 52 19.35 8.47 0.32
C CYS A 52 20.28 9.64 0.67
N PRO A 53 19.76 10.80 1.10
CA PRO A 53 20.60 11.95 1.44
C PRO A 53 21.42 11.76 2.73
N GLU A 54 21.10 10.75 3.55
CA GLU A 54 21.81 10.50 4.82
C GLU A 54 22.96 9.52 4.67
N CYS A 55 22.81 8.47 3.85
CA CYS A 55 23.80 7.39 3.74
C CYS A 55 24.20 7.03 2.30
N GLY A 56 23.59 7.66 1.28
CA GLY A 56 23.89 7.39 -0.13
C GLY A 56 23.31 6.11 -0.72
N THR A 57 22.65 5.26 0.09
CA THR A 57 22.02 4.00 -0.35
C THR A 57 20.85 4.26 -1.31
N ARG A 58 20.62 3.38 -2.29
CA ARG A 58 19.46 3.47 -3.20
C ARG A 58 18.16 3.30 -2.42
N MET A 59 17.19 4.17 -2.65
CA MET A 59 15.91 4.11 -1.95
C MET A 59 14.99 3.06 -2.56
N VAL A 60 14.04 2.56 -1.78
CA VAL A 60 13.05 1.56 -2.23
C VAL A 60 11.64 2.08 -1.99
N ARG A 61 10.63 1.57 -2.70
CA ARG A 61 9.23 1.97 -2.47
C ARG A 61 8.77 1.39 -1.14
N GLY A 62 8.36 2.25 -0.20
CA GLY A 62 7.63 1.83 0.99
C GLY A 62 6.23 1.42 0.57
N GLN A 63 5.94 0.13 0.70
CA GLN A 63 4.63 -0.48 0.46
C GLN A 63 3.52 0.07 1.37
#